data_AF-A0A3R8QC35-F1
#
_entry.id   AF-A0A3R8QC35-F1
#
_cell.length_a   1.000
_cell.length_b   1.000
_cell.length_c   1.000
_cell.angle_alpha   90.00
_cell.angle_beta   90.00
_cell.angle_gamma   90.00
#
_symmetry.space_group_name_H-M   'P 1'
#
loop_
_entity.id
_entity.type
_entity.pdbx_description
1 polymer ?
#
loop_
_entity_poly.entity_id
_entity_poly.type
_entity_poly.pdbx_seq_one_letter_code
_entity_poly.pdbx_strand_id
1 'polypeptide(L)'
;MARHLPAHYHGTSVNAGTVLLAISIFASWQITWAPYVSDYSRYLPESTPAKSTFWWTYLGAAAGGSWVMVIGAFAAVVGGDALGDNSIGFLAHRFPAVSGLLVAALVLGGIPGSAQSPYGAFLTALSGVSPTGRAKAAPRARTLFTVAFTAVTTVFALLAGAHTMDLFQNIILVLLYLLIPWTAINLTDYYLVRHGDYDVRAFFRKDGPYGRCDTGAVVIFLLTIAAEIPFINCPFYEGPVAKALGDADISWIIGLIVGALAYYLHATHRRAGVLSPTSAKTPAEPAPFSGHSDLPSGSTASHGSV
;
A
#
# COMPACT_ATOMS: atom_id res chain seq x y z
N MET A 1 23.61 7.21 23.38
CA MET A 1 23.99 7.00 21.97
C MET A 1 23.48 5.66 21.40
N ALA A 2 22.73 4.80 22.12
CA ALA A 2 22.53 3.41 21.67
C ALA A 2 21.25 2.71 22.19
N ARG A 3 20.07 3.32 22.13
CA ARG A 3 18.81 2.61 22.48
C ARG A 3 17.67 2.65 21.45
N HIS A 4 17.81 3.43 20.38
CA HIS A 4 16.81 3.47 19.28
C HIS A 4 17.41 3.21 17.89
N LEU A 5 18.71 2.90 17.84
CA LEU A 5 19.35 2.24 16.71
C LEU A 5 19.48 0.75 17.08
N PRO A 6 19.50 -0.19 16.11
CA PRO A 6 19.79 -1.59 16.39
C PRO A 6 21.02 -1.68 17.31
N ALA A 7 20.97 -2.61 18.27
CA ALA A 7 21.79 -2.65 19.49
C ALA A 7 23.33 -2.67 19.27
N HIS A 8 23.79 -2.68 18.03
CA HIS A 8 25.18 -2.77 17.61
C HIS A 8 25.71 -1.55 16.82
N TYR A 9 24.94 -0.45 16.69
CA TYR A 9 25.44 0.77 16.06
C TYR A 9 26.45 1.51 16.96
N HIS A 10 27.70 1.05 16.93
CA HIS A 10 28.86 1.76 17.48
C HIS A 10 29.37 2.71 16.39
N GLY A 11 28.89 3.97 16.44
CA GLY A 11 29.34 5.00 15.51
C GLY A 11 30.86 5.10 15.48
N THR A 12 31.45 4.83 14.30
CA THR A 12 32.78 5.33 13.83
C THR A 12 33.22 4.76 12.48
N SER A 13 32.56 3.76 11.89
CA SER A 13 32.88 3.32 10.51
C SER A 13 31.65 3.29 9.59
N VAL A 14 31.71 4.07 8.51
CA VAL A 14 30.82 3.90 7.36
C VAL A 14 31.32 2.67 6.61
N ASN A 15 30.70 1.53 6.86
CA ASN A 15 30.96 0.29 6.12
C ASN A 15 29.74 -0.07 5.26
N ALA A 16 29.89 -1.04 4.36
CA ALA A 16 28.83 -1.42 3.44
C ALA A 16 27.55 -1.89 4.16
N GLY A 17 27.67 -2.57 5.31
CA GLY A 17 26.54 -3.02 6.13
C GLY A 17 25.76 -1.84 6.69
N THR A 18 26.45 -0.84 7.25
CA THR A 18 25.80 0.38 7.78
C THR A 18 25.06 1.18 6.70
N VAL A 19 25.63 1.27 5.50
CA VAL A 19 24.98 1.93 4.35
C VAL A 19 23.75 1.14 3.90
N LEU A 20 23.87 -0.19 3.80
CA LEU A 20 22.78 -1.06 3.40
C LEU A 20 21.64 -1.04 4.43
N LEU A 21 21.96 -1.02 5.72
CA LEU A 21 20.99 -0.86 6.80
C LEU A 21 20.20 0.45 6.65
N ALA A 22 20.89 1.58 6.41
CA ALA A 22 20.22 2.86 6.21
C ALA A 22 19.27 2.83 5.00
N ILE A 23 19.72 2.29 3.85
CA ILE A 23 18.87 2.10 2.66
C ILE A 23 17.65 1.24 2.99
N SER A 24 17.85 0.15 3.74
CA SER A 24 16.80 -0.79 4.08
C SER A 24 15.72 -0.16 4.96
N ILE A 25 16.10 0.66 5.94
CA ILE A 25 15.14 1.42 6.77
C ILE A 25 14.26 2.31 5.89
N PHE A 26 14.85 3.05 4.95
CA PHE A 26 14.10 3.95 4.08
C PHE A 26 13.22 3.21 3.06
N ALA A 27 13.73 2.13 2.46
CA ALA A 27 12.98 1.30 1.50
C ALA A 27 11.77 0.67 2.18
N SER A 28 11.98 0.07 3.35
CA SER A 28 10.93 -0.51 4.20
C SER A 28 9.85 0.50 4.54
N TRP A 29 10.24 1.71 4.98
CA TRP A 29 9.28 2.78 5.23
C TRP A 29 8.44 3.12 3.99
N GLN A 30 9.05 3.22 2.80
CA GLN A 30 8.31 3.53 1.57
C GLN A 30 7.33 2.43 1.15
N ILE A 31 7.68 1.15 1.34
CA ILE A 31 6.80 0.03 1.00
C ILE A 31 5.50 0.07 1.82
N THR A 32 5.53 0.56 3.06
CA THR A 32 4.30 0.71 3.87
C THR A 32 3.26 1.64 3.22
N TRP A 33 3.68 2.55 2.34
CA TRP A 33 2.77 3.46 1.66
C TRP A 33 2.20 2.91 0.35
N ALA A 34 2.72 1.78 -0.15
CA ALA A 34 2.32 1.20 -1.42
C ALA A 34 0.79 0.93 -1.53
N PRO A 35 0.10 0.43 -0.48
CA PRO A 35 -1.35 0.22 -0.56
C PRO A 35 -2.17 1.49 -0.78
N TYR A 36 -1.65 2.67 -0.43
CA TYR A 36 -2.38 3.93 -0.56
C TYR A 36 -2.34 4.51 -1.98
N VAL A 37 -1.50 4.01 -2.88
CA VAL A 37 -1.36 4.55 -4.24
C VAL A 37 -2.68 4.51 -5.02
N SER A 38 -3.46 3.44 -4.85
CA SER A 38 -4.77 3.31 -5.51
C SER A 38 -5.83 4.30 -5.01
N ASP A 39 -5.66 4.85 -3.81
CA ASP A 39 -6.62 5.78 -3.21
C ASP A 39 -6.54 7.17 -3.82
N TYR A 40 -5.41 7.52 -4.45
CA TYR A 40 -5.25 8.81 -5.13
C TYR A 40 -5.68 8.75 -6.60
N SER A 41 -5.34 7.66 -7.31
CA SER A 41 -5.65 7.53 -8.73
C SER A 41 -7.15 7.44 -9.01
N ARG A 42 -7.95 6.89 -8.08
CA ARG A 42 -9.42 6.77 -8.20
C ARG A 42 -10.17 8.10 -8.35
N TYR A 43 -9.55 9.21 -7.97
CA TYR A 43 -10.17 10.54 -8.00
C TYR A 43 -9.77 11.36 -9.24
N LEU A 44 -8.83 10.84 -10.02
CA LEU A 44 -8.37 11.49 -11.25
C LEU A 44 -9.31 11.15 -12.42
N PRO A 45 -9.45 12.05 -13.41
CA PRO A 45 -10.15 11.74 -14.65
C PRO A 45 -9.56 10.50 -15.33
N GLU A 46 -10.40 9.67 -15.96
CA GLU A 46 -9.99 8.46 -16.67
C GLU A 46 -8.97 8.73 -17.80
N SER A 47 -8.96 9.95 -18.35
CA SER A 47 -8.00 10.39 -19.37
C SER A 47 -6.61 10.72 -18.82
N THR A 48 -6.39 10.65 -17.51
CA THR A 48 -5.11 11.01 -16.90
C THR A 48 -4.04 9.94 -17.20
N PRO A 49 -2.91 10.29 -17.85
CA PRO A 49 -1.89 9.31 -18.18
C PRO A 49 -1.24 8.71 -16.93
N ALA A 50 -1.14 7.37 -16.86
CA ALA A 50 -0.52 6.65 -15.74
C ALA A 50 0.91 7.14 -15.43
N LYS A 51 1.69 7.45 -16.47
CA LYS A 51 3.05 8.00 -16.34
C LYS A 51 3.07 9.36 -15.61
N SER A 52 2.08 10.21 -15.86
CA SER A 52 1.98 11.52 -15.20
C SER A 52 1.68 11.33 -13.71
N THR A 53 0.67 10.53 -13.39
CA THR A 53 0.32 10.17 -12.01
C THR A 53 1.52 9.59 -11.28
N PHE A 54 2.24 8.65 -11.90
CA PHE A 54 3.44 8.06 -11.32
C PHE A 54 4.52 9.10 -10.98
N TRP A 55 4.94 9.93 -11.95
CA TRP A 55 6.05 10.85 -11.74
C TRP A 55 5.72 11.96 -10.75
N TRP A 56 4.50 12.51 -10.78
CA TRP A 56 4.10 13.54 -9.82
C TRP A 56 4.00 13.00 -8.40
N THR A 57 3.46 11.79 -8.22
CA THR A 57 3.43 11.13 -6.91
C THR A 57 4.83 10.77 -6.44
N TYR A 58 5.66 10.19 -7.32
CA TYR A 58 7.04 9.81 -7.00
C TYR A 58 7.88 11.02 -6.62
N LEU A 59 7.88 12.09 -7.42
CA LEU A 59 8.66 13.29 -7.14
C LEU A 59 8.18 14.00 -5.87
N GLY A 60 6.87 14.05 -5.64
CA GLY A 60 6.31 14.62 -4.41
C GLY A 60 6.76 13.84 -3.16
N ALA A 61 6.63 12.51 -3.19
CA ALA A 61 7.04 11.64 -2.10
C ALA A 61 8.55 11.64 -1.89
N ALA A 62 9.34 11.56 -2.97
CA ALA A 62 10.80 11.55 -2.91
C ALA A 62 11.34 12.89 -2.43
N ALA A 63 10.89 14.02 -2.98
CA ALA A 63 11.38 15.33 -2.57
C ALA A 63 10.94 15.67 -1.14
N GLY A 64 9.66 15.46 -0.82
CA GLY A 64 9.12 15.73 0.52
C GLY A 64 9.76 14.84 1.59
N GLY A 65 9.84 13.53 1.33
CA GLY A 65 10.47 12.57 2.23
C GLY A 65 11.96 12.85 2.43
N SER A 66 12.71 13.01 1.33
CA SER A 66 14.16 13.27 1.40
C SER A 66 14.46 14.56 2.14
N TRP A 67 13.70 15.63 1.91
CA TRP A 67 13.89 16.90 2.61
C TRP A 67 13.77 16.76 4.12
N VAL A 68 12.71 16.10 4.60
CA VAL A 68 12.48 15.90 6.04
C VAL A 68 13.52 14.95 6.64
N MET A 69 13.89 13.88 5.92
CA MET A 69 14.90 12.92 6.36
C MET A 69 16.29 13.55 6.49
N VAL A 70 16.66 14.43 5.54
CA VAL A 70 17.93 15.19 5.61
C VAL A 70 17.95 16.11 6.82
N ILE A 71 16.85 16.83 7.10
CA ILE A 71 16.73 17.65 8.32
C ILE A 71 16.87 16.79 9.56
N GLY A 72 16.19 15.64 9.62
CA GLY A 72 16.28 14.70 10.74
C GLY A 72 17.71 14.17 10.95
N ALA A 73 18.42 13.84 9.87
CA ALA A 73 19.81 13.39 9.92
C ALA A 73 20.74 14.47 10.47
N PHE A 74 20.63 15.72 9.98
CA PHE A 74 21.40 16.84 10.53
C PHE A 74 21.05 17.10 11.99
N ALA A 75 19.77 17.07 12.35
CA ALA A 75 19.32 17.23 13.72
C ALA A 75 19.89 16.13 14.64
N ALA A 76 20.01 14.90 14.15
CA ALA A 76 20.60 13.78 14.90
C ALA A 76 22.10 13.96 15.13
N VAL A 77 22.83 14.47 14.13
CA VAL A 77 24.27 14.79 14.26
C VAL A 77 24.51 15.89 15.30
N VAL A 78 23.64 16.91 15.34
CA VAL A 78 23.80 18.06 16.25
C VAL A 78 23.23 17.78 17.65
N GLY A 79 22.09 17.10 17.73
CA GLY A 79 21.34 16.89 18.96
C GLY A 79 21.66 15.59 19.70
N GLY A 80 22.30 14.62 19.04
CA GLY A 80 22.57 13.31 19.63
C GLY A 80 21.31 12.66 20.22
N ASP A 81 21.42 12.16 21.45
CA ASP A 81 20.32 11.47 22.14
C ASP A 81 19.12 12.39 22.44
N ALA A 82 19.32 13.71 22.53
CA ALA A 82 18.26 14.66 22.87
C ALA A 82 17.17 14.79 21.79
N LEU A 83 17.43 14.30 20.57
CA LEU A 83 16.42 14.26 19.50
C LEU A 83 15.40 13.14 19.71
N GLY A 84 15.82 12.00 20.29
CA GLY A 84 15.00 10.79 20.39
C GLY A 84 13.81 10.94 21.35
N ASP A 85 14.01 11.64 22.47
CA ASP A 85 12.99 11.77 23.52
C ASP A 85 11.87 12.75 23.16
N ASN A 86 12.20 13.81 22.41
CA ASN A 86 11.23 14.83 21.99
C ASN A 86 11.72 15.61 20.77
N SER A 87 11.62 15.00 19.58
CA SER A 87 12.17 15.60 18.35
C SER A 87 11.54 16.97 18.02
N ILE A 88 10.24 17.13 18.29
CA ILE A 88 9.52 18.39 18.06
C ILE A 88 10.01 19.47 19.05
N GLY A 89 10.09 19.13 20.34
CA GLY A 89 10.56 20.04 21.37
C GLY A 89 12.03 20.44 21.20
N PHE A 90 12.87 19.50 20.76
CA PHE A 90 14.27 19.74 20.44
C PHE A 90 14.41 20.82 19.36
N LEU A 91 13.70 20.68 18.24
CA LEU A 91 13.71 21.67 17.17
C LEU A 91 13.12 23.02 17.61
N ALA A 92 12.02 23.00 18.37
CA ALA A 92 11.39 24.21 18.89
C ALA A 92 12.33 24.99 19.83
N HIS A 93 13.07 24.30 20.71
CA HIS A 93 14.02 24.93 21.63
C HIS A 93 15.21 25.54 20.90
N ARG A 94 15.65 24.93 19.78
CA ARG A 94 16.79 25.43 19.00
C ARG A 94 16.47 26.71 18.23
N PHE A 95 15.20 26.94 17.91
CA PHE A 95 14.71 28.11 17.15
C PHE A 95 13.60 28.85 17.91
N PRO A 96 13.89 29.45 19.08
CA PRO A 96 12.88 30.00 19.97
C PRO A 96 12.01 31.09 19.32
N ALA A 97 12.61 31.90 18.42
CA ALA A 97 11.95 32.98 17.70
C ALA A 97 10.82 32.51 16.76
N VAL A 98 10.87 31.26 16.29
CA VAL A 98 9.86 30.66 15.39
C VAL A 98 9.28 29.35 15.94
N SER A 99 9.52 29.07 17.22
CA SER A 99 9.15 27.81 17.88
C SER A 99 7.66 27.47 17.73
N GLY A 100 6.77 28.43 18.00
CA GLY A 100 5.33 28.25 17.84
C GLY A 100 4.92 27.91 16.41
N LEU A 101 5.56 28.53 15.42
CA LEU A 101 5.32 28.25 14.00
C LEU A 101 5.83 26.85 13.62
N LEU A 102 7.02 26.46 14.09
CA LEU A 102 7.60 25.15 13.83
C LEU A 102 6.74 24.03 14.42
N VAL A 103 6.31 24.17 15.68
CA VAL A 103 5.42 23.20 16.32
C VAL A 103 4.10 23.11 15.58
N ALA A 104 3.48 24.26 15.23
CA ALA A 104 2.25 24.26 14.47
C ALA A 104 2.43 23.58 13.10
N ALA A 105 3.50 23.88 12.36
CA ALA A 105 3.78 23.28 11.07
C ALA A 105 3.96 21.75 11.17
N LEU A 106 4.68 21.26 12.18
CA LEU A 106 4.90 19.83 12.39
C LEU A 106 3.63 19.10 12.81
N VAL A 107 2.85 19.68 13.74
CA VAL A 107 1.58 19.09 14.20
C VAL A 107 0.56 19.08 13.07
N LEU A 108 0.36 20.21 12.39
CA LEU A 108 -0.59 20.31 11.27
C LEU A 108 -0.15 19.45 10.08
N GLY A 109 1.16 19.35 9.80
CA GLY A 109 1.72 18.50 8.76
C GLY A 109 1.53 17.00 9.02
N GLY A 110 1.43 16.58 10.28
CA GLY A 110 1.13 15.20 10.65
C GLY A 110 -0.33 14.79 10.44
N ILE A 111 -1.26 15.75 10.45
CA ILE A 111 -2.71 15.46 10.36
C ILE A 111 -3.08 14.74 9.04
N PRO A 112 -2.64 15.20 7.85
CA PRO A 112 -2.94 14.49 6.61
C PRO A 112 -2.47 13.04 6.59
N GLY A 113 -1.28 12.76 7.13
CA GLY A 113 -0.75 11.39 7.23
C GLY A 113 -1.61 10.51 8.14
N SER A 114 -1.96 11.04 9.33
CA SER A 114 -2.81 10.32 10.28
C SER A 114 -4.24 10.10 9.78
N ALA A 115 -4.77 11.01 8.96
CA ALA A 115 -6.12 10.90 8.39
C ALA A 115 -6.27 9.75 7.37
N GLN A 116 -5.16 9.25 6.80
CA GLN A 116 -5.20 8.11 5.87
C GLN A 116 -5.56 6.80 6.57
N SER A 117 -5.15 6.62 7.83
CA SER A 117 -5.42 5.41 8.60
C SER A 117 -6.92 5.10 8.78
N PRO A 118 -7.74 6.01 9.35
CA PRO A 118 -9.17 5.77 9.48
C PRO A 118 -9.89 5.72 8.12
N TYR A 119 -9.36 6.41 7.10
CA TYR A 119 -9.91 6.37 5.76
C TYR A 119 -9.74 4.98 5.11
N GLY A 120 -8.53 4.41 5.14
CA GLY A 120 -8.25 3.07 4.64
C GLY A 120 -9.03 1.99 5.41
N ALA A 121 -9.13 2.14 6.74
CA ALA A 121 -9.95 1.26 7.57
C ALA A 121 -11.44 1.30 7.17
N PHE A 122 -11.98 2.49 6.90
CA PHE A 122 -13.34 2.65 6.43
C PHE A 122 -13.57 1.98 5.07
N LEU A 123 -12.67 2.18 4.11
CA LEU A 123 -12.78 1.55 2.79
C LEU A 123 -12.72 0.02 2.89
N THR A 124 -11.83 -0.51 3.72
CA THR A 124 -11.72 -1.96 3.96
C THR A 124 -13.02 -2.52 4.55
N ALA A 125 -13.56 -1.88 5.59
CA ALA A 125 -14.82 -2.27 6.20
C ALA A 125 -15.98 -2.18 5.20
N LEU A 126 -16.02 -1.11 4.40
CA LEU A 126 -17.06 -0.90 3.38
C LEU A 126 -17.01 -1.99 2.30
N SER A 127 -15.83 -2.38 1.83
CA SER A 127 -15.66 -3.45 0.86
C SER A 127 -16.14 -4.81 1.39
N GLY A 128 -15.97 -5.07 2.69
CA GLY A 128 -16.46 -6.28 3.34
C GLY A 128 -17.99 -6.33 3.49
N VAL A 129 -18.63 -5.20 3.79
CA VAL A 129 -20.08 -5.12 4.06
C VAL A 129 -20.92 -4.83 2.81
N SER A 130 -20.35 -4.12 1.84
CA SER A 130 -21.02 -3.74 0.59
C SER A 130 -20.18 -4.17 -0.61
N PRO A 131 -20.31 -5.43 -1.06
CA PRO A 131 -19.61 -5.91 -2.25
C PRO A 131 -19.90 -5.02 -3.46
N THR A 132 -21.12 -4.49 -3.62
CA THR A 132 -21.46 -3.63 -4.77
C THR A 132 -20.96 -2.18 -4.66
N GLY A 133 -20.23 -1.82 -3.59
CA GLY A 133 -19.73 -0.45 -3.35
C GLY A 133 -20.82 0.61 -3.14
N ARG A 134 -22.10 0.21 -3.07
CA ARG A 134 -23.26 1.09 -3.02
C ARG A 134 -23.89 1.08 -1.63
N ALA A 135 -23.15 1.54 -0.63
CA ALA A 135 -23.76 1.86 0.66
C ALA A 135 -24.59 3.14 0.54
N LYS A 136 -25.93 2.99 0.52
CA LYS A 136 -26.90 4.12 0.46
C LYS A 136 -26.77 5.12 1.63
N ALA A 137 -26.01 4.79 2.67
CA ALA A 137 -25.74 5.63 3.85
C ALA A 137 -24.32 6.26 3.88
N ALA A 138 -23.67 6.44 2.72
CA ALA A 138 -22.23 6.69 2.62
C ALA A 138 -21.67 7.84 3.49
N PRO A 139 -22.28 9.05 3.59
CA PRO A 139 -21.64 10.14 4.34
C PRO A 139 -21.74 9.97 5.86
N ARG A 140 -22.94 9.65 6.38
CA ARG A 140 -23.15 9.49 7.83
C ARG A 140 -22.44 8.26 8.38
N ALA A 141 -22.50 7.14 7.66
CA ALA A 141 -21.79 5.93 8.06
C ALA A 141 -20.27 6.14 8.05
N ARG A 142 -19.73 6.86 7.04
CA ARG A 142 -18.32 7.24 7.00
C ARG A 142 -17.93 8.11 8.18
N THR A 143 -18.66 9.19 8.45
CA THR A 143 -18.35 10.08 9.58
C THR A 143 -18.40 9.33 10.91
N LEU A 144 -19.45 8.53 11.14
CA LEU A 144 -19.58 7.77 12.38
C LEU A 144 -18.44 6.75 12.55
N PHE A 145 -18.11 6.02 11.47
CA PHE A 145 -16.99 5.07 11.49
C PHE A 145 -15.67 5.77 11.78
N THR A 146 -15.36 6.86 11.07
CA THR A 146 -14.12 7.61 11.27
C THR A 146 -14.01 8.16 12.68
N VAL A 147 -15.08 8.76 13.22
CA VAL A 147 -15.09 9.27 14.60
C VAL A 147 -14.92 8.14 15.62
N ALA A 148 -15.64 7.03 15.46
CA ALA A 148 -15.53 5.89 16.35
C ALA A 148 -14.15 5.25 16.29
N PHE A 149 -13.60 5.04 15.10
CA PHE A 149 -12.26 4.50 14.89
C PHE A 149 -11.19 5.39 15.52
N THR A 150 -11.25 6.70 15.28
CA THR A 150 -10.33 7.67 15.90
C THR A 150 -10.47 7.68 17.42
N ALA A 151 -11.70 7.65 17.96
CA ALA A 151 -11.90 7.61 19.40
C ALA A 151 -11.32 6.33 20.02
N VAL A 152 -11.57 5.17 19.43
CA VAL A 152 -11.04 3.88 19.89
C VAL A 152 -9.53 3.86 19.83
N THR A 153 -8.94 4.23 18.69
CA THR A 153 -7.47 4.27 18.53
C THR A 153 -6.80 5.27 19.47
N THR A 154 -7.40 6.43 19.73
CA THR A 154 -6.92 7.39 20.74
C THR A 154 -6.98 6.81 22.14
N VAL A 155 -8.08 6.14 22.53
CA VAL A 155 -8.17 5.47 23.84
C VAL A 155 -7.11 4.38 23.97
N PHE A 156 -6.92 3.55 22.93
CA PHE A 156 -5.84 2.56 22.91
C PHE A 156 -4.46 3.20 23.07
N ALA A 157 -4.19 4.30 22.36
CA ALA A 157 -2.92 5.02 22.45
C ALA A 157 -2.68 5.61 23.86
N LEU A 158 -3.72 6.12 24.51
CA LEU A 158 -3.63 6.63 25.89
C LEU A 158 -3.43 5.51 26.93
N LEU A 159 -4.10 4.37 26.74
CA LEU A 159 -4.03 3.23 27.67
C LEU A 159 -2.72 2.44 27.54
N ALA A 160 -2.16 2.32 26.34
CA ALA A 160 -0.93 1.57 26.11
C ALA A 160 0.33 2.26 26.69
N GLY A 161 0.25 3.55 27.06
CA GLY A 161 1.28 4.26 27.82
C GLY A 161 2.68 4.25 27.19
N ALA A 162 3.73 4.16 28.00
CA ALA A 162 5.13 4.20 27.54
C ALA A 162 5.57 2.96 26.73
N HIS A 163 4.87 1.83 26.86
CA HIS A 163 5.15 0.59 26.10
C HIS A 163 4.44 0.56 24.73
N THR A 164 3.63 1.58 24.40
CA THR A 164 2.93 1.68 23.11
C THR A 164 3.89 1.70 21.95
N MET A 165 4.97 2.48 22.05
CA MET A 165 5.82 2.74 20.91
C MET A 165 6.59 1.48 20.47
N ASP A 166 7.12 0.72 21.43
CA ASP A 166 7.83 -0.54 21.14
C ASP A 166 6.87 -1.59 20.55
N LEU A 167 5.68 -1.74 21.13
CA LEU A 167 4.67 -2.68 20.60
C LEU A 167 4.21 -2.26 19.20
N PHE A 168 3.98 -0.97 18.98
CA PHE A 168 3.55 -0.40 17.71
C PHE A 168 4.62 -0.59 16.63
N GLN A 169 5.89 -0.29 16.94
CA GLN A 169 7.03 -0.52 16.05
C GLN A 169 7.16 -2.00 15.67
N ASN A 170 7.07 -2.90 16.65
CA ASN A 170 7.15 -4.34 16.40
C ASN A 170 6.01 -4.85 15.52
N ILE A 171 4.77 -4.39 15.75
CA ILE A 171 3.62 -4.78 14.91
C ILE A 171 3.81 -4.26 13.48
N ILE A 172 4.25 -3.01 13.30
CA ILE A 172 4.49 -2.44 11.97
C ILE A 172 5.56 -3.22 11.23
N LEU A 173 6.65 -3.62 11.91
CA LEU A 173 7.71 -4.43 11.31
C LEU A 173 7.18 -5.79 10.85
N VAL A 174 6.37 -6.47 11.66
CA VAL A 174 5.72 -7.72 11.23
C VAL A 174 4.81 -7.47 10.02
N LEU A 175 3.99 -6.42 10.05
CA LEU A 175 3.10 -6.08 8.93
C LEU A 175 3.89 -5.76 7.66
N LEU A 176 5.05 -5.14 7.76
CA LEU A 176 5.93 -4.84 6.64
C LEU A 176 6.36 -6.13 5.92
N TYR A 177 6.83 -7.14 6.65
CA TYR A 177 7.20 -8.44 6.06
C TYR A 177 6.01 -9.20 5.47
N LEU A 178 4.77 -8.87 5.86
CA LEU A 178 3.57 -9.37 5.19
C LEU A 178 3.21 -8.55 3.94
N LEU A 179 3.49 -7.25 3.94
CA LEU A 179 3.17 -6.35 2.82
C LEU A 179 4.14 -6.49 1.64
N ILE A 180 5.39 -6.88 1.88
CA ILE A 180 6.39 -7.07 0.81
C ILE A 180 5.92 -8.17 -0.17
N PRO A 181 5.63 -9.42 0.26
CA PRO A 181 5.12 -10.46 -0.62
C PRO A 181 3.81 -10.07 -1.31
N TRP A 182 2.91 -9.44 -0.55
CA TRP A 182 1.63 -8.99 -1.07
C TRP A 182 1.84 -7.99 -2.22
N THR A 183 2.70 -7.00 -2.02
CA THR A 183 3.05 -6.00 -3.03
C THR A 183 3.67 -6.67 -4.26
N ALA A 184 4.63 -7.58 -4.06
CA ALA A 184 5.31 -8.29 -5.14
C ALA A 184 4.33 -9.04 -6.04
N ILE A 185 3.41 -9.80 -5.43
CA ILE A 185 2.39 -10.59 -6.12
C ILE A 185 1.43 -9.67 -6.89
N ASN A 186 0.89 -8.64 -6.24
CA ASN A 186 -0.09 -7.74 -6.85
C ASN A 186 0.51 -6.93 -8.01
N LEU A 187 1.73 -6.40 -7.85
CA LEU A 187 2.40 -5.67 -8.93
C LEU A 187 2.72 -6.59 -10.11
N THR A 188 3.12 -7.83 -9.84
CA THR A 188 3.38 -8.82 -10.88
C THR A 188 2.11 -9.18 -11.64
N ASP A 189 1.01 -9.43 -10.93
CA ASP A 189 -0.29 -9.68 -11.58
C ASP A 189 -0.70 -8.50 -12.45
N TYR A 190 -0.62 -7.28 -11.90
CA TYR A 190 -1.09 -6.07 -12.59
C TYR A 190 -0.23 -5.70 -13.80
N TYR A 191 1.09 -5.62 -13.64
CA TYR A 191 1.97 -5.08 -14.69
C TYR A 191 2.52 -6.14 -15.65
N LEU A 192 2.79 -7.36 -15.17
CA LEU A 192 3.50 -8.39 -15.94
C LEU A 192 2.59 -9.49 -16.47
N VAL A 193 1.50 -9.80 -15.76
CA VAL A 193 0.57 -10.86 -16.17
C VAL A 193 -0.63 -10.27 -16.91
N ARG A 194 -1.39 -9.39 -16.27
CA ARG A 194 -2.67 -8.87 -16.78
C ARG A 194 -2.53 -7.55 -17.52
N HIS A 195 -1.41 -6.85 -17.38
CA HIS A 195 -1.15 -5.55 -18.02
C HIS A 195 -2.26 -4.52 -17.77
N GLY A 196 -2.84 -4.52 -16.57
CA GLY A 196 -3.94 -3.64 -16.20
C GLY A 196 -5.31 -4.01 -16.79
N ASP A 197 -5.42 -5.09 -17.56
CA ASP A 197 -6.69 -5.55 -18.13
C ASP A 197 -7.45 -6.46 -17.15
N TYR A 198 -8.47 -5.86 -16.52
CA TYR A 198 -9.35 -6.52 -15.55
C TYR A 198 -10.81 -6.27 -15.91
N ASP A 199 -11.61 -7.34 -15.94
CA ASP A 199 -13.06 -7.25 -15.87
C ASP A 199 -13.47 -6.87 -14.43
N VAL A 200 -13.72 -5.57 -14.21
CA VAL A 200 -14.14 -5.02 -12.91
C VAL A 200 -15.48 -5.62 -12.45
N ARG A 201 -16.39 -5.94 -13.37
CA ARG A 201 -17.71 -6.49 -13.01
C ARG A 201 -17.57 -7.91 -12.47
N ALA A 202 -16.59 -8.66 -12.96
CA ALA A 202 -16.31 -10.01 -12.50
C ALA A 202 -15.77 -10.07 -11.06
N PHE A 203 -15.21 -9.00 -10.48
CA PHE A 203 -14.80 -8.99 -9.07
C PHE A 203 -15.98 -9.18 -8.10
N PHE A 204 -17.18 -8.78 -8.51
CA PHE A 204 -18.39 -8.90 -7.69
C PHE A 204 -19.15 -10.21 -7.95
N ARG A 205 -18.62 -11.09 -8.81
CA ARG A 205 -19.22 -12.38 -9.15
C ARG A 205 -18.45 -13.51 -8.47
N LYS A 206 -19.18 -14.27 -7.64
CA LYS A 206 -18.64 -15.44 -6.92
C LYS A 206 -18.02 -16.49 -7.84
N ASP A 207 -18.64 -16.70 -9.00
CA ASP A 207 -18.23 -17.69 -10.01
C ASP A 207 -17.66 -17.01 -11.26
N GLY A 208 -16.92 -15.91 -11.05
CA GLY A 208 -16.19 -15.20 -12.10
C GLY A 208 -14.81 -15.81 -12.40
N PRO A 209 -14.11 -15.31 -13.43
CA PRO A 209 -12.76 -15.76 -13.81
C PRO A 209 -11.70 -15.64 -12.70
N TYR A 210 -11.96 -14.86 -11.65
CA TYR A 210 -11.06 -14.71 -10.50
C TYR A 210 -11.30 -15.75 -9.39
N GLY A 211 -12.41 -16.49 -9.44
CA GLY A 211 -12.78 -17.45 -8.41
C GLY A 211 -12.98 -16.84 -7.02
N ARG A 212 -13.03 -17.70 -6.00
CA ARG A 212 -13.21 -17.28 -4.60
C ARG A 212 -11.90 -17.07 -3.86
N CYS A 213 -10.91 -17.89 -4.19
CA CYS A 213 -9.58 -17.85 -3.58
C CYS A 213 -8.63 -18.51 -4.57
N ASP A 214 -7.54 -17.82 -4.88
CA ASP A 214 -6.43 -18.43 -5.60
C ASP A 214 -5.50 -19.09 -4.58
N THR A 215 -5.73 -20.37 -4.30
CA THR A 215 -4.89 -21.15 -3.36
C THR A 215 -3.42 -21.17 -3.79
N GLY A 216 -3.13 -21.10 -5.09
CA GLY A 216 -1.76 -21.02 -5.58
C GLY A 216 -1.08 -19.72 -5.18
N ALA A 217 -1.78 -18.59 -5.36
CA ALA A 217 -1.31 -17.28 -4.91
C ALA A 217 -1.12 -17.23 -3.38
N VAL A 218 -2.02 -17.85 -2.61
CA VAL A 218 -1.90 -17.94 -1.15
C VAL A 218 -0.67 -18.76 -0.73
N VAL A 219 -0.42 -19.90 -1.38
CA VAL A 219 0.78 -20.70 -1.10
C VAL A 219 2.05 -19.92 -1.45
N ILE A 220 2.07 -19.22 -2.59
CA ILE A 220 3.21 -18.38 -3.00
C ILE A 220 3.45 -17.25 -1.99
N PHE A 221 2.39 -16.61 -1.50
CA PHE A 221 2.47 -15.61 -0.45
C PHE A 221 3.15 -16.16 0.82
N LEU A 222 2.71 -17.32 1.31
CA LEU A 222 3.29 -17.97 2.48
C LEU A 222 4.75 -18.43 2.25
N LEU A 223 5.06 -18.96 1.07
CA LEU A 223 6.42 -19.36 0.70
C LEU A 223 7.36 -18.16 0.61
N THR A 224 6.87 -17.02 0.12
CA THR A 224 7.65 -15.79 0.03
C THR A 224 7.96 -15.25 1.43
N ILE A 225 6.97 -15.24 2.35
CA ILE A 225 7.21 -14.92 3.76
C ILE A 225 8.28 -15.85 4.35
N ALA A 226 8.17 -17.16 4.10
CA ALA A 226 9.15 -18.12 4.61
C ALA A 226 10.57 -17.87 4.04
N ALA A 227 10.67 -17.44 2.78
CA ALA A 227 11.93 -17.11 2.13
C ALA A 227 12.58 -15.83 2.66
N GLU A 228 11.79 -14.90 3.20
CA GLU A 228 12.27 -13.66 3.81
C GLU A 228 12.90 -13.89 5.19
N ILE A 229 12.40 -14.88 5.95
CA ILE A 229 12.80 -15.13 7.35
C ILE A 229 14.33 -15.09 7.56
N PRO A 230 15.18 -15.76 6.76
CA PRO A 230 16.63 -15.73 6.99
C PRO A 230 17.30 -14.35 6.87
N PHE A 231 16.63 -13.39 6.25
CA PHE A 231 17.11 -12.06 5.89
C PHE A 231 16.50 -10.92 6.70
N ILE A 232 15.52 -11.24 7.56
CA ILE A 232 14.86 -10.26 8.43
C ILE A 232 15.85 -9.76 9.48
N ASN A 233 15.84 -8.45 9.72
CA ASN A 233 16.43 -7.87 10.93
C ASN A 233 15.42 -6.96 11.62
N CYS A 234 14.89 -7.42 12.75
CA CYS A 234 13.99 -6.65 13.60
C CYS A 234 14.35 -6.83 15.08
N PRO A 235 13.87 -5.95 15.99
CA PRO A 235 14.30 -5.92 17.40
C PRO A 235 14.15 -7.24 18.17
N PHE A 236 13.24 -8.11 17.75
CA PHE A 236 12.94 -9.39 18.40
C PHE A 236 13.42 -10.62 17.61
N TYR A 237 13.89 -10.43 16.37
CA TYR A 237 14.37 -11.53 15.54
C TYR A 237 15.39 -11.04 14.51
N GLU A 238 16.51 -11.74 14.45
CA GLU A 238 17.55 -11.47 13.48
C GLU A 238 17.97 -12.76 12.80
N GLY A 239 17.75 -12.81 11.48
CA GLY A 239 18.02 -13.96 10.63
C GLY A 239 19.53 -14.24 10.48
N PRO A 240 19.92 -15.49 10.23
CA PRO A 240 21.33 -15.87 10.09
C PRO A 240 22.06 -15.14 8.94
N VAL A 241 21.34 -14.79 7.86
CA VAL A 241 21.94 -14.08 6.73
C VAL A 241 22.04 -12.58 7.03
N ALA A 242 21.05 -12.00 7.71
CA ALA A 242 21.11 -10.61 8.17
C ALA A 242 22.34 -10.37 9.07
N LYS A 243 22.59 -11.29 10.03
CA LYS A 243 23.80 -11.28 10.88
C LYS A 243 25.09 -11.29 10.07
N ALA A 244 25.16 -12.14 9.05
CA ALA A 244 26.35 -12.27 8.20
C ALA A 244 26.60 -11.01 7.35
N LEU A 245 25.57 -10.20 7.11
CA LEU A 245 25.64 -8.97 6.31
C LEU A 245 25.84 -7.69 7.14
N GLY A 246 26.17 -7.82 8.43
CA GLY A 246 26.36 -6.68 9.33
C GLY A 246 25.03 -6.00 9.65
N ASP A 247 24.05 -6.80 10.09
CA ASP A 247 22.73 -6.38 10.56
C ASP A 247 21.88 -5.71 9.46
N ALA A 248 22.17 -5.97 8.19
CA ALA A 248 21.40 -5.42 7.08
C ALA A 248 20.09 -6.19 6.84
N ASP A 249 18.96 -5.49 6.88
CA ASP A 249 17.66 -6.07 6.51
C ASP A 249 17.48 -6.07 4.98
N ILE A 250 17.78 -7.20 4.32
CA ILE A 250 17.55 -7.36 2.88
C ILE A 250 16.31 -8.21 2.55
N SER A 251 15.46 -8.49 3.54
CA SER A 251 14.26 -9.31 3.35
C SER A 251 13.34 -8.72 2.27
N TRP A 252 13.22 -7.40 2.19
CA TRP A 252 12.40 -6.71 1.18
C TRP A 252 12.84 -7.00 -0.26
N ILE A 253 14.14 -7.15 -0.52
CA ILE A 253 14.64 -7.50 -1.86
C ILE A 253 14.26 -8.93 -2.19
N ILE A 254 14.49 -9.85 -1.24
CA ILE A 254 14.21 -11.27 -1.41
C ILE A 254 12.71 -11.49 -1.61
N GLY A 255 11.88 -10.85 -0.79
CA GLY A 255 10.44 -10.87 -0.87
C GLY A 255 9.90 -10.41 -2.23
N LEU A 256 10.42 -9.28 -2.72
CA LEU A 256 10.05 -8.76 -4.04
C LEU A 256 10.44 -9.74 -5.16
N ILE A 257 11.67 -10.27 -5.15
CA ILE A 257 12.15 -11.16 -6.21
C ILE A 257 11.42 -12.51 -6.16
N VAL A 258 11.37 -13.15 -5.00
CA VAL A 258 10.77 -14.48 -4.81
C VAL A 258 9.26 -14.41 -5.09
N GLY A 259 8.56 -13.42 -4.50
CA GLY A 259 7.13 -13.25 -4.70
C GLY A 259 6.78 -12.95 -6.15
N ALA A 260 7.53 -12.07 -6.81
CA ALA A 260 7.30 -11.74 -8.22
C ALA A 260 7.56 -12.93 -9.14
N LEU A 261 8.71 -13.60 -9.00
CA LEU A 261 9.07 -14.73 -9.88
C LEU A 261 8.12 -15.90 -9.69
N ALA A 262 7.85 -16.31 -8.44
CA ALA A 262 6.99 -17.43 -8.15
C ALA A 262 5.56 -17.18 -8.66
N TYR A 263 5.02 -15.98 -8.45
CA TYR A 263 3.70 -15.63 -8.94
C TYR A 263 3.65 -15.53 -10.47
N TYR A 264 4.65 -14.91 -11.10
CA TYR A 264 4.72 -14.80 -12.55
C TYR A 264 4.69 -16.18 -13.22
N LEU A 265 5.53 -17.11 -12.75
CA LEU A 265 5.56 -18.49 -13.25
C LEU A 265 4.21 -19.18 -13.03
N HIS A 266 3.65 -19.09 -11.82
CA HIS A 266 2.35 -19.70 -11.52
C HIS A 266 1.23 -19.19 -12.42
N ALA A 267 1.11 -17.88 -12.56
CA ALA A 267 0.03 -17.25 -13.31
C ALA A 267 0.14 -17.49 -14.83
N THR A 268 1.37 -17.48 -15.37
CA THR A 268 1.62 -17.80 -16.79
C THR A 268 1.33 -19.27 -17.11
N HIS A 269 1.73 -20.20 -16.24
CA HIS A 269 1.39 -21.62 -16.41
C HIS A 269 -0.12 -21.88 -16.39
N ARG A 270 -0.88 -21.22 -15.50
CA ARG A 270 -2.34 -21.38 -15.47
C ARG A 270 -3.03 -20.81 -16.70
N ARG A 271 -2.55 -19.68 -17.22
CA ARG A 271 -3.06 -19.10 -18.47
C ARG A 271 -2.79 -19.99 -19.69
N ALA A 272 -1.59 -20.58 -19.77
CA ALA A 272 -1.28 -21.55 -20.82
C ALA A 272 -2.17 -22.80 -20.75
N GLY A 273 -2.51 -23.26 -19.55
CA GLY A 273 -3.45 -24.37 -19.34
C GLY A 273 -4.88 -24.08 -19.79
N VAL A 274 -5.34 -22.83 -19.68
CA VAL A 274 -6.69 -22.39 -20.13
C VAL A 274 -6.77 -22.25 -21.66
N LEU A 275 -5.65 -22.01 -22.34
CA LEU A 275 -5.56 -21.90 -23.80
C LEU A 275 -5.26 -23.23 -24.51
N SER A 276 -5.24 -24.36 -23.80
CA SER A 276 -5.04 -25.68 -24.42
C SER A 276 -6.25 -26.07 -25.29
N PRO A 277 -6.03 -26.63 -26.50
CA PRO A 277 -7.01 -26.67 -27.59
C PRO A 277 -8.06 -27.76 -27.39
N THR A 278 -9.04 -27.54 -26.53
CA THR A 278 -10.25 -28.40 -26.46
C THR A 278 -11.55 -27.59 -26.52
N SER A 279 -11.50 -26.28 -26.72
CA SER A 279 -12.70 -25.45 -26.88
C SER A 279 -12.70 -24.64 -28.18
N ALA A 280 -12.37 -25.28 -29.30
CA ALA A 280 -12.88 -24.85 -30.60
C ALA A 280 -14.33 -25.34 -30.75
N LYS A 281 -15.27 -24.76 -29.98
CA LYS A 281 -16.68 -24.78 -30.38
C LYS A 281 -16.86 -23.68 -31.41
N THR A 282 -17.04 -24.10 -32.66
CA THR A 282 -17.50 -23.29 -33.79
C THR A 282 -18.58 -22.30 -33.33
N PRO A 283 -18.48 -21.01 -33.66
CA PRO A 283 -19.59 -20.08 -33.41
C PRO A 283 -20.82 -20.60 -34.14
N ALA A 284 -21.88 -20.91 -33.39
CA ALA A 284 -23.17 -21.20 -33.98
C ALA A 284 -23.63 -19.96 -34.75
N GLU A 285 -23.93 -20.17 -36.04
CA GLU A 285 -24.50 -19.20 -36.96
C GLU A 285 -25.73 -18.53 -36.32
N PRO A 286 -25.84 -17.19 -36.31
CA PRO A 286 -27.04 -16.52 -35.81
C PRO A 286 -28.23 -16.89 -36.70
N ALA A 287 -29.29 -17.41 -36.09
CA ALA A 287 -30.54 -17.72 -36.79
C ALA A 287 -31.08 -16.48 -37.54
N PRO A 288 -31.61 -16.63 -38.77
CA PRO A 288 -32.09 -15.50 -39.56
C PRO A 288 -33.28 -14.83 -38.89
N PHE A 289 -33.22 -13.49 -38.81
CA PHE A 289 -34.31 -12.63 -38.38
C PHE A 289 -35.56 -12.89 -39.25
N SER A 290 -36.61 -13.47 -38.66
CA SER A 290 -37.94 -13.49 -39.24
C SER A 290 -38.56 -12.11 -39.06
N GLY A 291 -38.63 -11.33 -40.13
CA GLY A 291 -39.31 -10.03 -40.15
C GLY A 291 -40.81 -10.22 -39.97
N HIS A 292 -41.36 -9.60 -38.93
CA HIS A 292 -42.78 -9.28 -38.87
C HIS A 292 -42.97 -7.85 -39.39
N SER A 293 -43.47 -7.78 -40.62
CA SER A 293 -44.10 -6.60 -41.21
C SER A 293 -45.40 -6.31 -40.47
N ASP A 294 -45.46 -5.23 -39.71
CA ASP A 294 -46.72 -4.58 -39.31
C ASP A 294 -46.45 -3.09 -39.08
N LEU A 295 -46.48 -2.31 -40.16
CA LEU A 295 -46.62 -0.85 -40.12
C LEU A 295 -48.10 -0.53 -40.36
N PRO A 296 -48.75 0.27 -39.49
CA PRO A 296 -49.92 1.04 -39.90
C PRO A 296 -49.46 2.40 -40.43
N SER A 297 -49.91 2.68 -41.65
CA SER A 297 -49.79 3.93 -42.38
C SER A 297 -50.35 5.15 -41.62
N GLY A 298 -49.55 6.22 -41.59
CA GLY A 298 -49.97 7.61 -41.84
C GLY A 298 -50.99 8.28 -40.91
N SER A 299 -50.53 9.28 -40.15
CA SER A 299 -51.28 10.52 -39.93
C SER A 299 -50.34 11.65 -39.53
N THR A 300 -50.32 12.69 -40.37
CA THR A 300 -49.61 13.97 -40.24
C THR A 300 -50.31 14.88 -39.23
N ALA A 301 -49.58 15.51 -38.30
CA ALA A 301 -50.00 16.77 -37.67
C ALA A 301 -48.83 17.57 -37.07
N SER A 302 -48.54 18.69 -37.73
CA SER A 302 -47.98 19.97 -37.28
C SER A 302 -47.20 20.07 -35.95
N HIS A 303 -45.93 20.44 -36.05
CA HIS A 303 -45.20 21.16 -35.01
C HIS A 303 -45.65 22.62 -34.96
N GLY A 304 -46.19 23.04 -33.82
CA GLY A 304 -46.27 24.43 -33.40
C GLY A 304 -45.17 24.73 -32.37
N SER A 305 -44.51 25.87 -32.56
CA SER A 305 -43.54 26.53 -31.67
C SER A 305 -44.14 26.90 -30.31
N VAL A 306 -43.38 26.70 -29.22
CA VAL A 306 -42.92 27.70 -28.22
C VAL A 306 -41.67 27.15 -27.55
#